data_AF-A0A238XLU8-F1
#
_entry.id   AF-A0A238XLU8-F1
#
_cell.length_a   1.000
_cell.length_b   1.000
_cell.length_c   1.000
_cell.angle_alpha   90.00
_cell.angle_beta   90.00
_cell.angle_gamma   90.00
#
_symmetry.space_group_name_H-M   'P 1'
#
loop_
_entity.id
_entity.type
_entity.pdbx_description
1 polymer ?
#
loop_
_entity_poly.entity_id
_entity_poly.type
_entity_poly.pdbx_seq_one_letter_code
_entity_poly.pdbx_strand_id
1 'polypeptide(L)'
;MAYTNVEKLDDALAALNGARQAFRPDFCLITKKEGRVDFCFFGYGSREINSATTVTWRAVRTINKALEADPGLKLFEDHKGHWVAVRGFAR
;
A
#
# COMPACT_ATOMS: atom_id res chain seq x y z
N MET A 1 2.21 -15.21 11.21
CA MET A 1 2.27 -15.05 9.74
C MET A 1 3.53 -14.28 9.39
N ALA A 2 4.49 -14.92 8.69
CA ALA A 2 5.73 -14.29 8.27
C ALA A 2 5.49 -13.54 6.95
N TYR A 3 5.43 -12.21 7.01
CA TYR A 3 5.30 -11.35 5.83
C TYR A 3 6.69 -11.08 5.24
N THR A 4 7.33 -12.08 4.61
CA THR A 4 8.78 -11.96 4.37
C THR A 4 9.25 -11.44 3.02
N ASN A 5 8.49 -11.46 1.92
CA ASN A 5 8.98 -10.87 0.65
C ASN A 5 7.88 -10.07 -0.08
N VAL A 6 7.90 -8.75 0.05
CA VAL A 6 7.00 -7.84 -0.67
C VAL A 6 7.73 -7.28 -1.90
N GLU A 7 8.03 -8.16 -2.86
CA GLU A 7 8.81 -7.81 -4.05
C GLU A 7 7.93 -7.62 -5.29
N LYS A 8 6.70 -8.13 -5.27
CA LYS A 8 5.72 -8.03 -6.36
C LYS A 8 4.60 -7.07 -5.99
N LEU A 9 3.97 -6.49 -7.03
CA LEU A 9 2.86 -5.57 -6.87
C LEU A 9 1.66 -6.21 -6.15
N ASP A 10 1.31 -7.45 -6.47
CA ASP A 10 0.19 -8.16 -5.84
C ASP A 10 0.43 -8.41 -4.34
N ASP A 11 1.66 -8.83 -3.98
CA ASP A 11 2.06 -9.03 -2.59
C ASP A 11 2.01 -7.72 -1.80
N ALA A 12 2.38 -6.60 -2.44
CA ALA A 12 2.31 -5.28 -1.84
C ALA A 12 0.86 -4.84 -1.60
N LEU A 13 -0.03 -5.04 -2.56
CA LEU A 13 -1.45 -4.73 -2.41
C LEU A 13 -2.09 -5.59 -1.31
N ALA A 14 -1.77 -6.89 -1.26
CA ALA A 14 -2.25 -7.79 -0.22
C ALA A 14 -1.77 -7.37 1.17
N ALA A 15 -0.50 -6.98 1.31
CA ALA A 15 0.05 -6.51 2.57
C ALA A 15 -0.63 -5.22 3.06
N LEU A 16 -0.87 -4.26 2.18
CA LEU A 16 -1.57 -3.02 2.56
C LEU A 16 -3.02 -3.29 2.93
N ASN A 17 -3.75 -4.08 2.14
CA ASN A 17 -5.14 -4.43 2.43
C ASN A 17 -5.27 -5.18 3.77
N GLY A 18 -4.35 -6.10 4.05
CA GLY A 18 -4.25 -6.77 5.35
C GLY A 18 -3.96 -5.80 6.50
N ALA A 19 -3.02 -4.86 6.31
CA ALA A 19 -2.73 -3.82 7.29
C ALA A 19 -3.94 -2.92 7.55
N ARG A 20 -4.67 -2.52 6.52
CA ARG A 20 -5.93 -1.77 6.69
C ARG A 20 -6.93 -2.57 7.48
N GLN A 21 -7.17 -3.83 7.15
CA GLN A 21 -8.11 -4.65 7.88
C GLN A 21 -7.72 -4.79 9.37
N ALA A 22 -6.43 -4.94 9.66
CA ALA A 22 -5.92 -5.12 11.02
C ALA A 22 -5.93 -3.82 11.86
N PHE A 23 -5.68 -2.67 11.23
CA PHE A 23 -5.41 -1.41 11.93
C PHE A 23 -6.42 -0.30 11.60
N ARG A 24 -7.63 -0.62 11.18
CA ARG A 24 -8.71 0.38 11.02
C ARG A 24 -9.20 0.87 12.38
N PRO A 25 -9.48 2.16 12.54
CA PRO A 25 -9.46 3.24 11.53
C PRO A 25 -8.10 3.95 11.35
N ASP A 26 -7.08 3.52 12.09
CA ASP A 26 -5.83 4.25 12.29
C ASP A 26 -4.82 4.16 11.13
N PHE A 27 -5.09 3.34 10.13
CA PHE A 27 -4.26 3.18 8.94
C PHE A 27 -4.87 3.83 7.68
N CYS A 28 -4.11 4.69 7.00
CA CYS A 28 -4.51 5.29 5.74
C CYS A 28 -3.40 5.24 4.67
N LEU A 29 -3.79 5.26 3.40
CA LEU A 29 -2.90 5.54 2.28
C LEU A 29 -3.17 6.95 1.75
N ILE A 30 -2.09 7.65 1.42
CA ILE A 30 -2.10 9.02 0.91
C ILE A 30 -1.44 9.01 -0.46
N THR A 31 -2.17 9.44 -1.50
CA THR A 31 -1.57 9.69 -2.81
C THR A 31 -1.13 11.14 -2.89
N LYS A 32 0.17 11.37 -3.09
CA LYS A 32 0.77 12.69 -3.27
C LYS A 32 0.52 13.19 -4.70
N LYS A 33 0.59 14.52 -4.90
CA LYS A 33 0.34 15.16 -6.21
C LYS A 33 1.21 14.62 -7.34
N GLU A 34 2.37 14.05 -7.02
CA GLU A 34 3.34 13.49 -7.95
C GLU A 34 3.03 12.03 -8.34
N GLY A 35 1.86 11.49 -7.97
CA GLY A 35 1.49 10.08 -8.21
C GLY A 35 2.14 9.09 -7.23
N ARG A 36 3.01 9.58 -6.34
CA ARG A 36 3.64 8.78 -5.28
C ARG A 36 2.65 8.48 -4.16
N VAL A 37 2.63 7.24 -3.69
CA VAL A 37 1.83 6.78 -2.58
C VAL A 37 2.66 6.76 -1.30
N ASP A 38 2.03 7.13 -0.19
CA ASP A 38 2.58 7.05 1.17
C ASP A 38 1.53 6.46 2.11
N PHE A 39 1.93 6.08 3.32
CA PHE A 39 0.99 5.59 4.33
C PHE A 39 1.06 6.42 5.61
N CYS A 40 -0.06 6.50 6.31
CA CYS A 40 -0.17 7.13 7.62
C CYS A 40 -0.61 6.10 8.66
N PHE A 41 -0.08 6.25 9.87
CA PHE A 41 -0.55 5.56 11.06
C PHE A 41 -0.86 6.59 12.14
N PHE A 42 -2.06 6.53 12.70
CA PHE A 42 -2.44 7.30 13.87
C PHE A 42 -2.40 6.40 15.12
N GLY A 43 -1.86 6.88 16.24
CA GLY A 43 -2.22 6.35 17.57
C GLY A 43 -1.67 5.01 18.07
N TYR A 44 -0.78 4.28 17.39
CA TYR A 44 -0.23 3.04 17.97
C TYR A 44 1.20 3.20 18.51
N GLY A 45 1.44 2.65 19.70
CA GLY A 45 2.75 2.52 20.33
C GLY A 45 3.21 1.06 20.46
N SER A 46 4.47 0.81 20.08
CA SER A 46 5.31 -0.38 20.32
C SER A 46 5.24 -1.62 19.39
N ARG A 47 6.45 -2.13 19.10
CA ARG A 47 6.94 -3.38 18.45
C ARG A 47 6.17 -4.06 17.31
N GLU A 48 4.88 -4.39 17.42
CA GLU A 48 4.11 -4.97 16.30
C GLU A 48 3.99 -3.98 15.15
N ILE A 49 3.98 -2.70 15.51
CA ILE A 49 4.08 -1.57 14.59
C ILE A 49 5.40 -1.60 13.83
N ASN A 50 6.54 -1.97 14.41
CA ASN A 50 7.79 -1.93 13.65
C ASN A 50 7.82 -2.98 12.55
N SER A 51 7.31 -4.18 12.82
CA SER A 51 7.20 -5.22 11.80
C SER A 51 6.11 -4.91 10.78
N ALA A 52 4.92 -4.49 11.22
CA ALA A 52 3.84 -4.08 10.32
C ALA A 52 4.24 -2.85 9.49
N THR A 53 4.83 -1.83 10.11
CA THR A 53 5.37 -0.64 9.43
C THR A 53 6.48 -1.02 8.46
N THR A 54 7.36 -1.97 8.79
CA THR A 54 8.39 -2.42 7.84
C THR A 54 7.77 -3.09 6.62
N VAL A 55 6.77 -3.95 6.82
CA VAL A 55 6.06 -4.65 5.74
C VAL A 55 5.25 -3.67 4.89
N THR A 56 4.48 -2.80 5.53
CA THR A 56 3.72 -1.72 4.89
C THR A 56 4.63 -0.74 4.14
N TRP A 57 5.78 -0.39 4.72
CA TRP A 57 6.77 0.47 4.06
C TRP A 57 7.39 -0.20 2.83
N ARG A 58 7.73 -1.49 2.93
CA ARG A 58 8.17 -2.27 1.77
C ARG A 58 7.08 -2.33 0.70
N ALA A 59 5.83 -2.55 1.09
CA ALA A 59 4.69 -2.57 0.17
C ALA A 59 4.50 -1.23 -0.54
N VAL A 60 4.49 -0.12 0.19
CA VAL A 60 4.41 1.23 -0.40
C VAL A 60 5.59 1.51 -1.33
N ARG A 61 6.81 1.08 -0.98
CA ARG A 61 7.98 1.23 -1.86
C ARG A 61 7.83 0.41 -3.14
N THR A 62 7.33 -0.82 -3.05
CA THR A 62 7.11 -1.69 -4.21
C THR A 62 6.01 -1.15 -5.12
N ILE A 63 4.92 -0.60 -4.56
CA ILE A 63 3.89 0.09 -5.35
C ILE A 63 4.46 1.31 -6.05
N ASN A 64 5.22 2.17 -5.36
CA ASN A 64 5.82 3.36 -5.98
C ASN A 64 6.75 2.98 -7.14
N LYS A 65 7.59 1.95 -6.97
CA LYS A 65 8.42 1.44 -8.07
C LYS A 65 7.58 0.96 -9.26
N ALA A 66 6.45 0.29 -9.02
CA ALA A 66 5.57 -0.16 -10.09
C ALA A 66 4.90 1.01 -10.82
N LEU A 67 4.47 2.05 -10.09
CA LEU A 67 3.90 3.28 -10.66
C LEU A 67 4.94 4.09 -11.44
N GLU A 68 6.19 4.14 -10.97
CA GLU A 68 7.31 4.76 -11.69
C GLU A 68 7.67 3.99 -12.97
N ALA A 69 7.60 2.66 -12.94
CA ALA A 69 7.92 1.81 -14.09
C ALA A 69 6.81 1.77 -15.15
N ASP A 70 5.55 2.02 -14.77
CA ASP A 70 4.39 2.02 -15.67
C ASP A 70 3.54 3.28 -15.47
N PRO A 71 3.74 4.33 -16.29
CA PRO A 71 2.96 5.57 -16.22
C PRO A 71 1.45 5.38 -16.47
N GLY A 72 1.03 4.26 -17.05
CA GLY A 72 -0.38 3.90 -17.23
C GLY A 72 -1.00 3.28 -15.98
N LEU A 73 -0.20 2.82 -15.02
CA LEU A 73 -0.65 2.20 -13.78
C LEU A 73 -1.12 3.27 -12.80
N LYS A 74 -2.27 3.04 -12.18
CA LYS A 74 -2.86 3.92 -11.16
C LYS A 74 -3.37 3.10 -9.99
N LEU A 75 -3.23 3.65 -8.78
CA LEU A 75 -3.77 3.03 -7.56
C LEU A 75 -5.16 3.62 -7.26
N PHE A 76 -6.13 2.77 -6.98
CA PHE A 76 -7.49 3.14 -6.61
C PHE A 76 -7.96 2.36 -5.39
N GLU A 77 -8.95 2.91 -4.70
CA GLU A 77 -9.72 2.18 -3.69
C GLU A 77 -11.01 1.64 -4.34
N ASP A 78 -11.27 0.34 -4.20
CA ASP A 78 -12.48 -0.30 -4.71
C ASP A 78 -13.70 -0.03 -3.80
N HIS A 79 -14.88 -0.52 -4.20
CA HIS A 79 -16.12 -0.37 -3.42
C HIS A 79 -16.09 -1.07 -2.04
N LYS A 80 -15.15 -1.99 -1.82
CA LYS A 80 -14.94 -2.69 -0.55
C LYS A 80 -13.91 -1.97 0.33
N GLY A 81 -13.33 -0.88 -0.16
CA GLY A 81 -12.28 -0.16 0.54
C GLY A 81 -10.91 -0.81 0.42
N HIS A 82 -10.70 -1.71 -0.55
CA HIS A 82 -9.41 -2.32 -0.84
C HIS A 82 -8.66 -1.52 -1.89
N TRP A 83 -7.34 -1.42 -1.73
CA TRP A 83 -6.49 -0.86 -2.76
C TRP A 83 -6.22 -1.85 -3.87
N VAL A 84 -6.37 -1.36 -5.10
CA VAL A 84 -6.16 -2.09 -6.34
C VAL A 84 -5.33 -1.22 -7.30
N ALA A 85 -4.41 -1.84 -8.03
CA ALA A 85 -3.66 -1.17 -9.08
C ALA A 85 -4.28 -1.53 -10.44
N VAL A 86 -4.64 -0.52 -11.22
CA VAL A 86 -5.31 -0.69 -12.51
C VAL A 86 -4.53 0.09 -13.56
N ARG A 87 -4.24 -0.55 -14.70
CA ARG A 87 -3.71 0.16 -15.86
C ARG A 87 -4.85 0.90 -16.54
N GLY A 88 -4.77 2.22 -16.56
CA GLY A 88 -5.71 3.05 -17.33
C GLY A 88 -5.52 2.77 -18.81
N PHE A 89 -6.55 2.31 -19.51
CA PHE A 89 -6.57 2.37 -20.96
C PHE A 89 -6.60 3.84 -21.36
N ALA A 90 -5.54 4.31 -22.05
CA ALA A 90 -5.62 5.58 -22.76
C ALA A 90 -6.83 5.50 -23.71
N ARG A 91 -7.79 6.41 -23.52
CA ARG A 91 -8.86 6.65 -24.50
C ARG A 91 -8.33 7.57 -25.59
#